data_AF-A0A7S7TZZ3-F1
#
_entry.id   AF-A0A7S7TZZ3-F1
#
_cell.length_a   1.000
_cell.length_b   1.000
_cell.length_c   1.000
_cell.angle_alpha   90.00
_cell.angle_beta   90.00
_cell.angle_gamma   90.00
#
_symmetry.space_group_name_H-M   'P 1'
#
loop_
_entity.id
_entity.type
_entity.pdbx_description
1 polymer ?
#
loop_
_entity_poly.entity_id
_entity_poly.type
_entity_poly.pdbx_seq_one_letter_code
_entity_poly.pdbx_strand_id
1 'polypeptide(L)'
;MTATAKTITRPATGIPARVDALDWDHITTDLDWQGCAVLNGLLTPEECDAIAAFYPDDSRFRSKVVMGRHGFGRGEYKYFSYPLPDLIAELRPALYARLIATANRWNQTMGIEISYPPSHAAFLKRCHDAGQTRPTPLLLKYGEGDFNCLHQDLYGEHVFPIQVAILLSQPGRDFTGGEFVLTEQRPRMQSRPEVVPLTKGDAVAFAVHHRPVQGTRGSYRVNLRHGVSRIRSGHRHTVGVIFHDAK
;
A
#
# COMPACT_ATOMS: atom_id res chain seq x y z
N MET A 1 7.94 17.88 -46.30
CA MET A 1 8.26 17.54 -44.89
C MET A 1 6.95 17.30 -44.18
N THR A 2 6.54 16.03 -44.07
CA THR A 2 5.25 15.65 -43.51
C THR A 2 5.42 15.52 -42.00
N ALA A 3 4.85 16.46 -41.24
CA ALA A 3 4.87 16.42 -39.79
C ALA A 3 4.02 15.23 -39.32
N THR A 4 4.66 14.23 -38.74
CA THR A 4 4.02 13.12 -38.03
C THR A 4 3.31 13.68 -36.81
N ALA A 5 1.98 13.58 -36.82
CA ALA A 5 1.15 13.89 -35.66
C ALA A 5 1.59 12.99 -34.49
N LYS A 6 2.08 13.61 -33.42
CA LYS A 6 2.26 12.93 -32.13
C LYS A 6 0.90 12.43 -31.69
N THR A 7 0.76 11.11 -31.58
CA THR A 7 -0.40 10.47 -30.94
C THR A 7 -0.46 10.95 -29.50
N ILE A 8 -1.40 11.85 -29.21
CA ILE A 8 -1.72 12.26 -27.85
C ILE A 8 -2.49 11.08 -27.24
N THR A 9 -1.80 10.27 -26.43
CA THR A 9 -2.42 9.20 -25.66
C THR A 9 -3.43 9.84 -24.71
N ARG A 10 -4.72 9.63 -24.97
CA ARG A 10 -5.80 10.04 -24.08
C ARG A 10 -5.63 9.33 -22.73
N PRO A 11 -5.75 10.01 -21.58
CA PRO A 11 -5.72 9.35 -20.30
C PRO A 11 -6.86 8.33 -20.21
N ALA A 12 -6.54 7.17 -19.65
CA ALA A 12 -7.48 6.11 -19.33
C ALA A 12 -8.65 6.65 -18.49
N THR A 13 -9.89 6.52 -18.97
CA THR A 13 -11.07 7.18 -18.37
C THR A 13 -11.66 6.42 -17.17
N GLY A 14 -10.81 5.88 -16.29
CA GLY A 14 -11.24 5.21 -15.05
C GLY A 14 -10.08 4.61 -14.26
N ILE A 15 -10.29 4.30 -12.98
CA ILE A 15 -9.27 3.67 -12.12
C ILE A 15 -8.78 2.32 -12.66
N PRO A 16 -9.67 1.38 -13.06
CA PRO A 16 -9.21 0.09 -13.58
C PRO A 16 -8.27 0.25 -14.78
N ALA A 17 -8.63 1.12 -15.72
CA ALA A 17 -7.82 1.35 -16.92
C ALA A 17 -6.47 2.02 -16.62
N ARG A 18 -6.37 2.89 -15.59
CA ARG A 18 -5.08 3.42 -15.11
C ARG A 18 -4.23 2.34 -14.48
N VAL A 19 -4.82 1.50 -13.62
CA VAL A 19 -4.14 0.36 -12.99
C VAL A 19 -3.65 -0.61 -14.06
N ASP A 20 -4.45 -0.88 -15.08
CA ASP A 20 -4.11 -1.78 -16.17
C ASP A 20 -2.99 -1.27 -17.08
N ALA A 21 -2.83 0.05 -17.18
CA ALA A 21 -1.80 0.70 -17.99
C ALA A 21 -0.41 0.75 -17.32
N LEU A 22 -0.31 0.38 -16.04
CA LEU A 22 0.97 0.32 -15.34
C LEU A 22 1.86 -0.82 -15.90
N ASP A 23 3.18 -0.63 -15.81
CA ASP A 23 4.17 -1.64 -16.17
C ASP A 23 4.22 -2.75 -15.11
N TRP A 24 3.29 -3.69 -15.21
CA TRP A 24 3.16 -4.79 -14.26
C TRP A 24 4.33 -5.76 -14.27
N ASP A 25 5.02 -5.91 -15.40
CA ASP A 25 6.21 -6.76 -15.48
C ASP A 25 7.34 -6.16 -14.64
N HIS A 26 7.56 -4.84 -14.73
CA HIS A 26 8.52 -4.15 -13.87
C HIS A 26 8.09 -4.14 -12.41
N ILE A 27 6.82 -3.80 -12.11
CA ILE A 27 6.28 -3.77 -10.74
C ILE A 27 6.41 -5.13 -10.05
N THR A 28 6.09 -6.21 -10.75
CA THR A 28 6.18 -7.57 -10.19
C THR A 28 7.63 -8.01 -9.98
N THR A 29 8.53 -7.62 -10.88
CA THR A 29 9.98 -7.84 -10.74
C THR A 29 10.55 -7.11 -9.53
N ASP A 30 10.18 -5.85 -9.32
CA ASP A 30 10.64 -5.05 -8.18
C ASP A 30 10.09 -5.57 -6.84
N LEU A 31 8.80 -5.95 -6.81
CA LEU A 31 8.20 -6.62 -5.66
C LEU A 31 8.96 -7.90 -5.30
N ASP A 32 9.29 -8.73 -6.29
CA ASP A 32 10.06 -9.96 -6.09
C ASP A 32 11.48 -9.69 -5.60
N TRP A 33 12.13 -8.65 -6.11
CA TRP A 33 13.54 -8.38 -5.82
C TRP A 33 13.74 -7.67 -4.49
N GLN A 34 12.89 -6.68 -4.20
CA GLN A 34 13.07 -5.72 -3.10
C GLN A 34 12.00 -5.85 -2.01
N GLY A 35 10.86 -6.47 -2.33
CA GLY A 35 9.69 -6.50 -1.44
C GLY A 35 8.82 -5.26 -1.54
N CYS A 36 9.14 -4.33 -2.45
CA CYS A 36 8.31 -3.17 -2.77
C CYS A 36 8.48 -2.74 -4.22
N ALA A 37 7.49 -2.05 -4.76
CA ALA A 37 7.54 -1.41 -6.08
C ALA A 37 6.75 -0.11 -6.08
N VAL A 38 7.20 0.87 -6.87
CA VAL A 38 6.51 2.15 -7.07
C VAL A 38 5.53 2.05 -8.23
N LEU A 39 4.31 2.54 -8.02
CA LEU A 39 3.28 2.73 -9.03
C LEU A 39 3.17 4.23 -9.28
N ASN A 40 3.87 4.70 -10.31
CA ASN A 40 4.01 6.12 -10.60
C ASN A 40 2.68 6.75 -11.03
N GLY A 41 2.34 7.90 -10.44
CA GLY A 41 1.21 8.73 -10.86
C GLY A 41 -0.14 8.01 -10.86
N LEU A 42 -0.35 7.07 -9.94
CA LEU A 42 -1.60 6.30 -9.86
C LEU A 42 -2.80 7.22 -9.65
N LEU A 43 -2.64 8.23 -8.78
CA LEU A 43 -3.64 9.27 -8.55
C LEU A 43 -3.18 10.62 -9.09
N THR A 44 -4.13 11.39 -9.58
CA THR A 44 -3.91 12.80 -9.93
C THR A 44 -3.74 13.65 -8.66
N PRO A 45 -3.10 14.83 -8.75
CA PRO A 45 -2.99 15.74 -7.62
C PRO A 45 -4.36 16.13 -7.04
N GLU A 46 -5.37 16.32 -7.88
CA GLU A 46 -6.73 16.71 -7.49
C GLU A 46 -7.43 15.60 -6.72
N GLU A 47 -7.30 14.34 -7.17
CA GLU A 47 -7.81 13.18 -6.43
C GLU A 47 -7.11 13.01 -5.09
N CYS A 48 -5.81 13.29 -5.02
CA CYS A 48 -5.07 13.25 -3.78
C CYS A 48 -5.59 14.29 -2.77
N ASP A 49 -5.85 15.52 -3.23
CA ASP A 49 -6.42 16.58 -2.39
C ASP A 49 -7.83 16.24 -1.93
N ALA A 50 -8.66 15.67 -2.82
CA ALA A 50 -10.01 15.23 -2.49
C ALA A 50 -10.02 14.16 -1.38
N ILE A 51 -9.14 13.15 -1.47
CA ILE A 51 -9.03 12.12 -0.41
C ILE A 51 -8.52 12.74 0.89
N ALA A 52 -7.47 13.57 0.83
CA ALA A 52 -6.91 14.20 2.03
C ALA A 52 -7.95 15.08 2.74
N ALA A 53 -8.82 15.75 1.98
CA ALA A 53 -9.90 16.58 2.51
C ALA A 53 -11.00 15.79 3.26
N PHE A 54 -11.04 14.46 3.15
CA PHE A 54 -11.94 13.65 4.00
C PHE A 54 -11.47 13.60 5.45
N TYR A 55 -10.20 13.84 5.74
CA TYR A 55 -9.65 13.64 7.08
C TYR A 55 -10.43 14.34 8.21
N PRO A 56 -10.92 15.59 8.08
CA PRO A 56 -11.69 16.25 9.13
C PRO A 56 -13.10 15.70 9.35
N ASP A 57 -13.67 14.98 8.38
CA ASP A 57 -15.05 14.46 8.42
C ASP A 57 -15.09 13.09 9.12
N ASP A 58 -15.31 13.09 10.44
CA ASP A 58 -15.36 11.87 11.24
C ASP A 58 -16.45 10.87 10.82
N SER A 59 -17.53 11.31 10.16
CA SER A 59 -18.64 10.44 9.76
C SER A 59 -18.22 9.36 8.74
N ARG A 60 -17.13 9.58 8.02
CA ARG A 60 -16.57 8.65 7.02
C ARG A 60 -15.75 7.53 7.63
N PHE A 61 -15.45 7.59 8.92
CA PHE A 61 -14.51 6.69 9.57
C PHE A 61 -15.19 5.94 10.70
N ARG A 62 -14.84 4.66 10.85
CA ARG A 62 -15.36 3.83 11.94
C ARG A 62 -14.52 3.95 13.21
N SER A 63 -13.26 4.37 13.07
CA SER A 63 -12.34 4.50 14.18
C SER A 63 -11.17 5.41 13.85
N LYS A 64 -10.60 5.99 14.89
CA LYS A 64 -9.38 6.80 14.89
C LYS A 64 -8.36 6.16 15.81
N VAL A 65 -7.12 6.09 15.36
CA VAL A 65 -5.98 5.64 16.16
C VAL A 65 -5.00 6.78 16.30
N VAL A 66 -4.61 7.05 17.55
CA VAL A 66 -3.51 7.99 17.88
C VAL A 66 -2.29 7.14 18.17
N MET A 67 -1.32 7.13 17.26
CA MET A 67 -0.22 6.17 17.22
C MET A 67 0.62 6.14 18.52
N GLY A 68 0.83 7.32 19.11
CA GLY A 68 1.59 7.47 20.35
C GLY A 68 1.00 6.72 21.54
N ARG A 69 -0.30 6.42 21.55
CA ARG A 69 -0.96 5.64 22.61
C ARG A 69 -0.67 4.14 22.53
N HIS A 70 -0.13 3.68 21.41
CA HIS A 70 0.06 2.26 21.11
C HIS A 70 1.53 1.89 20.82
N GLY A 71 2.47 2.84 20.94
CA GLY A 71 3.87 2.61 20.60
C GLY A 71 4.15 2.48 19.10
N PHE A 72 3.20 2.86 18.25
CA PHE A 72 3.33 2.77 16.78
C PHE A 72 4.08 3.96 16.16
N GLY A 73 4.54 4.91 16.98
CA GLY A 73 5.20 6.14 16.56
C GLY A 73 4.41 7.36 17.01
N ARG A 74 4.43 8.42 16.20
CA ARG A 74 3.72 9.68 16.45
C ARG A 74 2.94 10.10 15.21
N GLY A 75 1.73 10.60 15.40
CA GLY A 75 0.76 10.85 14.33
C GLY A 75 -0.56 10.13 14.57
N GLU A 76 -1.44 10.18 13.57
CA GLU A 76 -2.78 9.62 13.67
C GLU A 76 -3.24 9.04 12.33
N TYR A 77 -4.11 8.03 12.41
CA TYR A 77 -4.80 7.50 11.26
C TYR A 77 -6.23 7.14 11.58
N LYS A 78 -7.10 7.17 10.55
CA LYS A 78 -8.51 6.81 10.66
C LYS A 78 -8.85 5.72 9.66
N TYR A 79 -9.58 4.70 10.09
CA TYR A 79 -10.07 3.67 9.19
C TYR A 79 -11.44 4.06 8.63
N PHE A 80 -11.61 3.97 7.31
CA PHE A 80 -12.89 4.29 6.67
C PHE A 80 -14.02 3.36 7.13
N SER A 81 -15.26 3.82 7.05
CA SER A 81 -16.47 3.00 7.19
C SER A 81 -16.91 2.49 5.82
N TYR A 82 -17.77 1.47 5.79
CA TYR A 82 -18.58 1.19 4.61
C TYR A 82 -19.77 2.16 4.56
N PRO A 83 -20.23 2.58 3.36
CA PRO A 83 -19.58 2.40 2.06
C PRO A 83 -18.27 3.20 1.97
N LEU A 84 -17.29 2.64 1.24
CA LEU A 84 -16.01 3.32 1.01
C LEU A 84 -16.19 4.46 -0.02
N PRO A 85 -15.33 5.51 0.02
CA PRO A 85 -15.26 6.46 -1.09
C PRO A 85 -15.02 5.76 -2.42
N ASP A 86 -15.73 6.16 -3.48
CA ASP A 86 -15.76 5.48 -4.78
C ASP A 86 -14.35 5.19 -5.32
N LEU A 87 -13.46 6.18 -5.24
CA LEU A 87 -12.06 6.04 -5.64
C LEU A 87 -11.34 4.86 -4.95
N ILE A 88 -11.55 4.70 -3.65
CA ILE A 88 -10.96 3.59 -2.86
C ILE A 88 -11.68 2.28 -3.18
N ALA A 89 -13.01 2.33 -3.37
CA ALA A 89 -13.83 1.18 -3.72
C ALA A 89 -13.44 0.59 -5.08
N GLU A 90 -13.04 1.42 -6.05
CA GLU A 90 -12.54 1.01 -7.37
C GLU A 90 -11.07 0.53 -7.33
N LEU A 91 -10.21 1.20 -6.55
CA LEU A 91 -8.79 0.84 -6.44
C LEU A 91 -8.58 -0.57 -5.87
N ARG A 92 -9.31 -0.94 -4.81
CA ARG A 92 -9.15 -2.23 -4.13
C ARG A 92 -9.26 -3.43 -5.09
N PRO A 93 -10.37 -3.64 -5.83
CA PRO A 93 -10.48 -4.77 -6.75
C PRO A 93 -9.52 -4.69 -7.93
N ALA A 94 -9.26 -3.49 -8.48
CA ALA A 94 -8.36 -3.31 -9.62
C ALA A 94 -6.91 -3.71 -9.28
N LEU A 95 -6.38 -3.22 -8.15
CA LEU A 95 -5.03 -3.57 -7.69
C LEU A 95 -4.95 -5.04 -7.24
N TYR A 96 -5.98 -5.55 -6.57
CA TYR A 96 -6.03 -6.96 -6.16
C TYR A 96 -5.88 -7.91 -7.36
N ALA A 97 -6.61 -7.64 -8.44
CA ALA A 97 -6.58 -8.48 -9.64
C ALA A 97 -5.17 -8.60 -10.26
N ARG A 98 -4.36 -7.55 -10.11
CA ARG A 98 -2.98 -7.53 -10.61
C ARG A 98 -1.97 -8.12 -9.64
N LEU A 99 -2.22 -8.02 -8.33
CA LEU A 99 -1.30 -8.48 -7.27
C LEU A 99 -1.52 -9.94 -6.86
N ILE A 100 -2.67 -10.53 -7.16
CA ILE A 100 -3.03 -11.88 -6.73
C ILE A 100 -2.06 -12.96 -7.23
N ALA A 101 -1.58 -12.86 -8.47
CA ALA A 101 -0.65 -13.82 -9.05
C ALA A 101 0.68 -13.84 -8.28
N THR A 102 1.20 -12.65 -7.96
CA THR A 102 2.41 -12.50 -7.12
C THR A 102 2.17 -13.05 -5.72
N ALA A 103 1.07 -12.70 -5.07
CA ALA A 103 0.74 -13.18 -3.73
C ALA A 103 0.65 -14.72 -3.65
N ASN A 104 -0.04 -15.35 -4.62
CA ASN A 104 -0.15 -16.81 -4.69
C ASN A 104 1.18 -17.48 -5.00
N ARG A 105 1.96 -16.96 -5.95
CA ARG A 105 3.30 -17.47 -6.28
C ARG A 105 4.27 -17.35 -5.10
N TRP A 106 4.17 -16.27 -4.33
CA TRP A 106 4.95 -16.10 -3.10
C TRP A 106 4.62 -17.16 -2.06
N ASN A 107 3.33 -17.37 -1.78
CA ASN A 107 2.89 -18.41 -0.85
C ASN A 107 3.36 -19.79 -1.30
N GLN A 108 3.18 -20.14 -2.58
CA GLN A 108 3.64 -21.40 -3.14
C GLN A 108 5.16 -21.58 -2.98
N THR A 109 5.96 -20.58 -3.38
CA THR A 109 7.43 -20.61 -3.27
C THR A 109 7.90 -20.75 -1.82
N MET A 110 7.14 -20.21 -0.87
CA MET A 110 7.44 -20.30 0.56
C MET A 110 6.85 -21.54 1.24
N GLY A 111 6.11 -22.40 0.53
CA GLY A 111 5.42 -23.56 1.11
C GLY A 111 4.28 -23.19 2.07
N ILE A 112 3.57 -22.09 1.79
CA ILE A 112 2.38 -21.66 2.53
C ILE A 112 1.15 -22.18 1.79
N GLU A 113 0.30 -22.95 2.46
CA GLU A 113 -0.86 -23.63 1.86
C GLU A 113 -2.04 -22.71 1.54
N ILE A 114 -1.95 -21.42 1.86
CA ILE A 114 -2.99 -20.43 1.60
C ILE A 114 -2.92 -19.98 0.14
N SER A 115 -4.04 -20.08 -0.57
CA SER A 115 -4.26 -19.43 -1.87
C SER A 115 -5.41 -18.43 -1.80
N TYR A 116 -5.23 -17.29 -2.47
CA TYR A 116 -6.22 -16.22 -2.54
C TYR A 116 -7.17 -16.45 -3.74
N PRO A 117 -8.48 -16.20 -3.57
CA PRO A 117 -9.48 -16.46 -4.60
C PRO A 117 -9.37 -15.44 -5.75
N PRO A 118 -9.81 -15.77 -6.97
CA PRO A 118 -9.52 -14.97 -8.18
C PRO A 118 -10.09 -13.55 -8.18
N SER A 119 -11.06 -13.24 -7.32
CA SER A 119 -11.65 -11.90 -7.22
C SER A 119 -11.59 -11.34 -5.80
N HIS A 120 -11.45 -10.02 -5.70
CA HIS A 120 -11.47 -9.31 -4.42
C HIS A 120 -12.80 -9.52 -3.68
N ALA A 121 -13.93 -9.55 -4.39
CA ALA A 121 -15.24 -9.81 -3.80
C ALA A 121 -15.31 -11.20 -3.14
N ALA A 122 -14.77 -12.24 -3.80
CA ALA A 122 -14.69 -13.57 -3.21
C ALA A 122 -13.76 -13.60 -1.98
N PHE A 123 -12.68 -12.82 -2.00
CA PHE A 123 -11.78 -12.70 -0.86
C PHE A 123 -12.43 -11.98 0.32
N LEU A 124 -13.20 -10.91 0.08
CA LEU A 124 -13.99 -10.25 1.11
C LEU A 124 -15.08 -11.19 1.68
N LYS A 125 -15.76 -11.98 0.83
CA LYS A 125 -16.71 -12.98 1.32
C LYS A 125 -16.02 -13.95 2.28
N ARG A 126 -14.82 -14.45 1.93
CA ARG A 126 -14.02 -15.31 2.80
C ARG A 126 -13.68 -14.61 4.13
N CYS A 127 -13.28 -13.34 4.10
CA CYS A 127 -13.08 -12.52 5.29
C CYS A 127 -14.35 -12.48 6.16
N HIS A 128 -15.50 -12.22 5.56
CA HIS A 128 -16.79 -12.09 6.25
C HIS A 128 -17.24 -13.41 6.87
N ASP A 129 -17.07 -14.54 6.15
CA ASP A 129 -17.34 -15.89 6.66
C ASP A 129 -16.49 -16.21 7.90
N ALA A 130 -15.27 -15.65 8.01
CA ALA A 130 -14.39 -15.75 9.18
C ALA A 130 -14.63 -14.66 10.26
N GLY A 131 -15.72 -13.89 10.14
CA GLY A 131 -16.07 -12.81 11.07
C GLY A 131 -15.27 -11.53 10.89
N GLN A 132 -14.47 -11.40 9.83
CA GLN A 132 -13.73 -10.19 9.50
C GLN A 132 -14.56 -9.23 8.65
N THR A 133 -15.41 -8.41 9.25
CA THR A 133 -16.41 -7.59 8.52
C THR A 133 -16.08 -6.10 8.43
N ARG A 134 -15.01 -5.64 9.08
CA ARG A 134 -14.64 -4.22 9.14
C ARG A 134 -13.69 -3.87 7.98
N PRO A 135 -13.96 -2.84 7.17
CA PRO A 135 -13.08 -2.46 6.04
C PRO A 135 -11.67 -2.13 6.52
N THR A 136 -10.63 -2.18 5.72
CA THR A 136 -9.26 -1.87 6.19
C THR A 136 -8.59 -0.66 5.56
N PRO A 137 -9.09 -0.04 4.47
CA PRO A 137 -8.55 1.22 4.00
C PRO A 137 -8.54 2.30 5.10
N LEU A 138 -7.49 3.10 5.10
CA LEU A 138 -7.25 4.07 6.16
C LEU A 138 -6.55 5.32 5.61
N LEU A 139 -6.78 6.46 6.26
CA LEU A 139 -6.15 7.74 5.94
C LEU A 139 -5.26 8.16 7.11
N LEU A 140 -3.97 8.33 6.82
CA LEU A 140 -2.96 8.76 7.79
C LEU A 140 -2.71 10.26 7.66
N LYS A 141 -2.48 10.90 8.81
CA LYS A 141 -2.05 12.28 8.93
C LYS A 141 -0.85 12.38 9.86
N TYR A 142 0.18 13.06 9.39
CA TYR A 142 1.39 13.37 10.13
C TYR A 142 1.67 14.87 10.10
N GLY A 143 2.17 15.41 11.21
CA GLY A 143 2.76 16.74 11.31
C GLY A 143 4.28 16.69 11.56
N GLU A 144 4.87 17.85 11.83
CA GLU A 144 6.30 17.92 12.16
C GLU A 144 6.66 17.07 13.39
N GLY A 145 7.76 16.32 13.29
CA GLY A 145 8.25 15.43 14.34
C GLY A 145 7.54 14.07 14.39
N ASP A 146 6.41 13.91 13.70
CA ASP A 146 5.72 12.63 13.60
C ASP A 146 6.52 11.59 12.80
N PHE A 147 6.21 10.31 13.01
CA PHE A 147 6.86 9.17 12.35
C PHE A 147 6.04 7.90 12.58
N ASN A 148 6.26 6.87 11.75
CA ASN A 148 5.69 5.55 11.96
C ASN A 148 6.81 4.54 12.21
N CYS A 149 6.73 3.83 13.34
CA CYS A 149 7.68 2.78 13.70
C CYS A 149 7.70 1.68 12.63
N LEU A 150 8.80 0.92 12.56
CA LEU A 150 8.87 -0.26 11.70
C LEU A 150 7.97 -1.37 12.25
N HIS A 151 6.90 -1.69 11.53
CA HIS A 151 5.86 -2.63 11.94
C HIS A 151 5.46 -3.57 10.80
N GLN A 152 4.49 -4.43 11.08
CA GLN A 152 3.86 -5.37 10.15
C GLN A 152 2.37 -5.31 10.38
N ASP A 153 1.60 -5.22 9.31
CA ASP A 153 0.14 -5.08 9.36
C ASP A 153 -0.54 -6.45 9.28
N LEU A 154 -0.42 -7.21 10.37
CA LEU A 154 -0.96 -8.56 10.50
C LEU A 154 -2.14 -8.54 11.47
N TYR A 155 -3.36 -8.47 10.95
CA TYR A 155 -4.56 -8.51 11.78
C TYR A 155 -5.66 -9.32 11.10
N GLY A 156 -6.28 -10.21 11.89
CA GLY A 156 -7.24 -11.18 11.39
C GLY A 156 -6.62 -12.52 10.98
N GLU A 157 -7.49 -13.48 10.69
CA GLU A 157 -7.19 -14.79 10.12
C GLU A 157 -6.79 -14.72 8.64
N HIS A 158 -7.48 -13.92 7.83
CA HIS A 158 -7.19 -13.76 6.42
C HIS A 158 -6.47 -12.44 6.18
N VAL A 159 -5.18 -12.54 5.85
CA VAL A 159 -4.30 -11.40 5.57
C VAL A 159 -3.77 -11.55 4.15
N PHE A 160 -3.95 -10.52 3.33
CA PHE A 160 -3.30 -10.45 2.02
C PHE A 160 -1.85 -9.98 2.19
N PRO A 161 -0.85 -10.58 1.52
CA PRO A 161 0.55 -10.42 1.88
C PRO A 161 1.17 -9.14 1.29
N ILE A 162 0.41 -8.42 0.46
CA ILE A 162 0.83 -7.18 -0.20
C ILE A 162 -0.16 -6.08 0.18
N GLN A 163 0.33 -4.90 0.50
CA GLN A 163 -0.48 -3.71 0.70
C GLN A 163 -0.05 -2.60 -0.24
N VAL A 164 -0.92 -1.60 -0.42
CA VAL A 164 -0.61 -0.42 -1.21
C VAL A 164 -0.80 0.82 -0.34
N ALA A 165 0.17 1.73 -0.36
CA ALA A 165 0.06 3.05 0.25
C ALA A 165 0.28 4.13 -0.82
N ILE A 166 -0.56 5.16 -0.85
CA ILE A 166 -0.49 6.24 -1.84
C ILE A 166 -0.17 7.55 -1.13
N LEU A 167 0.88 8.23 -1.56
CA LEU A 167 1.28 9.51 -0.98
C LEU A 167 0.37 10.63 -1.51
N LEU A 168 -0.29 11.36 -0.60
CA LEU A 168 -1.25 12.41 -0.96
C LEU A 168 -0.67 13.82 -0.86
N SER A 169 0.52 13.97 -0.29
CA SER A 169 1.19 15.25 -0.10
C SER A 169 2.45 15.33 -0.95
N GLN A 170 2.80 16.51 -1.43
CA GLN A 170 3.98 16.73 -2.26
C GLN A 170 5.24 16.92 -1.40
N PRO A 171 6.25 16.04 -1.48
CA PRO A 171 7.54 16.27 -0.83
C PRO A 171 8.20 17.56 -1.30
N GLY A 172 8.88 18.26 -0.40
CA GLY A 172 9.57 19.53 -0.67
C GLY A 172 8.65 20.76 -0.68
N ARG A 173 7.33 20.58 -0.86
CA ARG A 173 6.34 21.65 -0.78
C ARG A 173 5.48 21.53 0.48
N ASP A 174 4.84 20.39 0.67
CA ASP A 174 3.87 20.16 1.75
C ASP A 174 4.57 19.62 3.01
N PHE A 175 5.69 18.89 2.85
CA PHE A 175 6.52 18.37 3.94
C PHE A 175 7.97 18.10 3.53
N THR A 176 8.86 17.92 4.51
CA THR A 176 10.23 17.39 4.31
C THR A 176 10.51 16.20 5.24
N GLY A 177 11.47 15.33 4.88
CA GLY A 177 11.63 14.02 5.53
C GLY A 177 10.45 13.10 5.18
N GLY A 178 10.05 12.20 6.07
CA GLY A 178 8.80 11.44 5.91
C GLY A 178 8.79 10.40 4.81
N GLU A 179 9.96 9.89 4.44
CA GLU A 179 10.09 8.87 3.42
C GLU A 179 9.42 7.56 3.90
N PHE A 180 8.80 6.83 2.96
CA PHE A 180 8.34 5.47 3.23
C PHE A 180 9.57 4.57 3.27
N VAL A 181 9.70 3.77 4.33
CA VAL A 181 10.87 2.93 4.56
C VAL A 181 10.44 1.50 4.76
N LEU A 182 11.15 0.58 4.13
CA LEU A 182 11.13 -0.83 4.50
C LEU A 182 12.47 -1.21 5.14
N THR A 183 12.44 -2.21 5.99
CA THR A 183 13.64 -2.93 6.40
C THR A 183 13.48 -4.39 6.10
N GLU A 184 14.46 -4.94 5.38
CA GLU A 184 14.56 -6.37 5.12
C GLU A 184 15.58 -7.00 6.07
N GLN A 185 15.15 -7.95 6.89
CA GLN A 185 15.99 -8.75 7.74
C GLN A 185 16.15 -10.15 7.13
N ARG A 186 17.41 -10.49 6.81
CA ARG A 186 17.80 -11.83 6.37
C ARG A 186 18.35 -12.63 7.56
N PRO A 187 18.13 -13.96 7.61
CA PRO A 187 18.63 -14.78 8.72
C PRO A 187 20.13 -14.58 8.94
N ARG A 188 20.51 -14.24 10.19
CA ARG A 188 21.91 -14.02 10.63
C ARG A 188 22.64 -12.86 9.93
N MET A 189 21.91 -11.93 9.30
CA MET A 189 22.49 -10.72 8.72
C MET A 189 21.88 -9.47 9.37
N GLN A 190 22.57 -8.33 9.23
CA GLN A 190 22.02 -7.03 9.58
C GLN A 190 20.88 -6.66 8.63
N SER A 191 19.93 -5.88 9.13
CA SER A 191 18.81 -5.39 8.33
C SER A 191 19.29 -4.44 7.23
N ARG A 192 18.72 -4.60 6.03
CA ARG A 192 18.91 -3.68 4.91
C ARG A 192 17.72 -2.70 4.86
N PRO A 193 17.94 -1.38 5.01
CA PRO A 193 16.89 -0.41 4.76
C PRO A 193 16.67 -0.23 3.25
N GLU A 194 15.42 0.00 2.87
CA GLU A 194 14.99 0.41 1.54
C GLU A 194 14.13 1.67 1.70
N VAL A 195 14.46 2.73 0.97
CA VAL A 195 13.75 4.01 1.05
C VAL A 195 13.03 4.24 -0.27
N VAL A 196 11.71 4.40 -0.22
CA VAL A 196 10.88 4.51 -1.41
C VAL A 196 10.57 5.98 -1.70
N PRO A 197 11.14 6.58 -2.77
CA PRO A 197 11.08 8.01 -3.03
C PRO A 197 9.78 8.41 -3.75
N LEU A 198 8.66 8.37 -3.04
CA LEU A 198 7.35 8.72 -3.59
C LEU A 198 7.19 10.24 -3.78
N THR A 199 6.52 10.63 -4.86
CA THR A 199 5.93 11.97 -5.06
C THR A 199 4.41 11.93 -4.88
N LYS A 200 3.74 13.09 -4.92
CA LYS A 200 2.28 13.15 -4.74
C LYS A 200 1.58 12.36 -5.86
N GLY A 201 0.71 11.43 -5.48
CA GLY A 201 -0.02 10.56 -6.39
C GLY A 201 0.68 9.23 -6.69
N ASP A 202 1.96 9.08 -6.34
CA ASP A 202 2.65 7.80 -6.43
C ASP A 202 2.15 6.85 -5.33
N ALA A 203 2.06 5.57 -5.67
CA ALA A 203 1.83 4.52 -4.71
C ALA A 203 3.06 3.63 -4.52
N VAL A 204 3.16 2.99 -3.37
CA VAL A 204 4.05 1.86 -3.13
C VAL A 204 3.21 0.61 -2.88
N ALA A 205 3.43 -0.43 -3.67
CA ALA A 205 3.02 -1.79 -3.34
C ALA A 205 4.14 -2.45 -2.54
N PHE A 206 3.83 -3.11 -1.42
CA PHE A 206 4.87 -3.67 -0.55
C PHE A 206 4.43 -4.95 0.18
N ALA A 207 5.40 -5.82 0.45
CA ALA A 207 5.23 -7.02 1.25
C ALA A 207 5.01 -6.64 2.73
N VAL A 208 3.93 -7.15 3.32
CA VAL A 208 3.50 -6.82 4.68
C VAL A 208 4.34 -7.49 5.76
N HIS A 209 4.92 -8.66 5.44
CA HIS A 209 5.65 -9.48 6.40
C HIS A 209 6.77 -10.29 5.77
N HIS A 210 6.43 -11.17 4.82
CA HIS A 210 7.40 -12.06 4.20
C HIS A 210 7.35 -11.96 2.68
N ARG A 211 8.50 -12.14 2.06
CA ARG A 211 8.63 -12.50 0.64
C ARG A 211 9.62 -13.66 0.50
N PRO A 212 9.50 -14.47 -0.57
CA PRO A 212 10.51 -15.45 -0.89
C PRO A 212 11.78 -14.79 -1.42
N VAL A 213 12.94 -15.37 -1.11
CA VAL A 213 14.24 -15.06 -1.72
C VAL A 213 14.88 -16.35 -2.18
N GLN A 214 15.48 -16.33 -3.37
CA GLN A 214 16.20 -17.48 -3.90
C GLN A 214 17.57 -17.62 -3.22
N GLY A 215 17.82 -18.77 -2.61
CA GLY A 215 19.12 -19.18 -2.09
C GLY A 215 19.74 -20.30 -2.93
N THR A 216 20.97 -20.67 -2.60
CA THR A 216 21.71 -21.75 -3.31
C THR A 216 21.10 -23.15 -3.12
N ARG A 217 20.28 -23.34 -2.06
CA ARG A 217 19.64 -24.62 -1.71
C ARG A 217 18.11 -24.58 -1.84
N GLY A 218 17.58 -23.59 -2.55
CA GLY A 218 16.15 -23.34 -2.66
C GLY A 218 15.74 -21.97 -2.10
N SER A 219 14.44 -21.70 -2.11
CA SER A 219 13.87 -20.47 -1.57
C SER A 219 13.89 -20.44 -0.04
N TYR A 220 14.04 -19.26 0.53
CA TYR A 220 13.85 -19.01 1.96
C TYR A 220 13.05 -17.72 2.17
N ARG A 221 12.59 -17.48 3.40
CA ARG A 221 11.80 -16.30 3.74
C ARG A 221 12.69 -15.20 4.32
N VAL A 222 12.45 -13.97 3.91
CA VAL A 222 13.02 -12.78 4.55
C VAL A 222 11.93 -11.99 5.25
N ASN A 223 12.26 -11.37 6.37
CA ASN A 223 11.31 -10.61 7.19
C ASN A 223 11.36 -9.13 6.77
N LEU A 224 10.21 -8.58 6.39
CA LEU A 224 10.04 -7.18 6.08
C LEU A 224 9.22 -6.49 7.16
N ARG A 225 9.65 -5.27 7.48
CA ARG A 225 8.86 -4.30 8.26
C ARG A 225 8.82 -3.00 7.47
N HIS A 226 7.73 -2.26 7.58
CA HIS A 226 7.57 -0.95 6.94
C HIS A 226 7.25 0.12 7.96
N GLY A 227 7.51 1.37 7.59
CA GLY A 227 7.27 2.53 8.42
C GLY A 227 7.44 3.82 7.64
N VAL A 228 7.44 4.94 8.36
CA VAL A 228 7.63 6.28 7.80
C VAL A 228 8.66 6.98 8.65
N SER A 229 9.71 7.50 8.01
CA SER A 229 10.75 8.24 8.69
C SER A 229 10.18 9.52 9.33
N ARG A 230 10.99 10.20 10.15
CA ARG A 230 10.57 11.43 10.81
C ARG A 230 10.20 12.52 9.79
N ILE A 231 9.02 13.11 9.95
CA ILE A 231 8.65 14.36 9.29
C ILE A 231 9.49 15.48 9.90
N ARG A 232 10.28 16.15 9.06
CA ARG A 232 11.18 17.23 9.49
C ARG A 232 10.47 18.59 9.49
N SER A 233 9.50 18.80 8.62
CA SER A 233 8.63 19.98 8.60
C SER A 233 7.36 19.69 7.81
N GLY A 234 6.31 20.50 8.04
CA GLY A 234 5.06 20.48 7.27
C GLY A 234 4.11 19.34 7.65
N HIS A 235 3.24 18.98 6.69
CA HIS A 235 2.17 17.99 6.87
C HIS A 235 2.16 16.95 5.76
N ARG A 236 2.01 15.68 6.15
CA ARG A 236 2.02 14.54 5.24
C ARG A 236 0.76 13.71 5.41
N HIS A 237 0.02 13.51 4.33
CA HIS A 237 -1.11 12.60 4.25
C HIS A 237 -0.78 11.40 3.36
N THR A 238 -1.37 10.25 3.70
CA THR A 238 -1.22 9.00 2.94
C THR A 238 -2.49 8.20 3.08
N VAL A 239 -2.96 7.57 2.01
CA VAL A 239 -4.04 6.59 2.08
C VAL A 239 -3.47 5.19 1.95
N GLY A 240 -3.86 4.30 2.86
CA GLY A 240 -3.59 2.87 2.79
C GLY A 240 -4.74 2.15 2.13
N VAL A 241 -4.44 1.30 1.15
CA VAL A 241 -5.37 0.41 0.44
C VAL A 241 -5.02 -1.03 0.80
N ILE A 242 -5.88 -1.64 1.61
CA ILE A 242 -5.74 -3.01 2.12
C ILE A 242 -6.90 -3.88 1.59
N PHE A 243 -6.59 -5.12 1.25
CA PHE A 243 -7.47 -5.98 0.44
C PHE A 243 -8.30 -7.00 1.22
N HIS A 244 -8.01 -7.21 2.51
CA HIS A 244 -8.82 -8.04 3.40
C HIS A 244 -9.59 -7.14 4.36
N ASP A 245 -10.72 -7.59 4.88
CA ASP A 245 -11.39 -6.93 6.00
C ASP A 245 -10.84 -7.46 7.33
N ALA A 246 -11.03 -6.73 8.42
CA ALA A 246 -10.62 -7.11 9.78
C ALA A 246 -11.83 -7.55 10.61
N LYS A 247 -11.59 -8.35 11.67
CA LYS A 247 -12.59 -8.52 12.76
C LYS A 247 -12.94 -7.17 13.32
#